data_AF-A0A2I4H436-F1
#
_entry.id   AF-A0A2I4H436-F1
#
_cell.length_a   1.000
_cell.length_b   1.000
_cell.length_c   1.000
_cell.angle_alpha   90.00
_cell.angle_beta   90.00
_cell.angle_gamma   90.00
#
_symmetry.space_group_name_H-M   'P 1'
#
loop_
_entity.id
_entity.type
_entity.pdbx_description
1 polymer ?
#
loop_
_entity_poly.entity_id
_entity_poly.type
_entity_poly.pdbx_seq_one_letter_code
_entity_poly.pdbx_strand_id
1 'polypeptide(L)'
;MLRRNIRLRREYLYRKSLEGKERLLYEKKRKIKEALSKFLTIPTELRNEEAELRHQIDLEDENIAVSMIHIDVEYANAMERDPNILITTSRNPSAPLTQFVKVKLKFIFPNAQRMNRGGQVSEWLFFVHCLIRNF
;
A
#
# COMPACT_ATOMS: atom_id res chain seq x y z
N MET A 1 1.03 -16.83 13.19
CA MET A 1 0.74 -15.94 12.04
C MET A 1 -0.14 -14.73 12.39
N LEU A 2 -1.29 -14.91 13.04
CA LEU A 2 -2.25 -13.80 13.28
C LEU A 2 -1.67 -12.57 13.99
N ARG A 3 -0.87 -12.78 15.04
CA ARG A 3 -0.19 -11.69 15.76
C ARG A 3 0.80 -10.90 14.88
N ARG A 4 1.51 -11.59 13.98
CA ARG A 4 2.45 -10.96 13.04
C ARG A 4 1.70 -10.02 12.09
N ASN A 5 0.57 -10.45 11.53
CA ASN A 5 -0.20 -9.63 10.59
C ASN A 5 -0.85 -8.43 11.28
N ILE A 6 -1.32 -8.59 12.52
CA ILE A 6 -1.81 -7.47 13.34
C ILE A 6 -0.69 -6.46 13.59
N ARG A 7 0.52 -6.92 13.93
CA ARG A 7 1.69 -6.06 14.11
C ARG A 7 2.02 -5.29 12.82
N LEU A 8 2.17 -5.99 11.70
CA LEU A 8 2.48 -5.37 10.40
C LEU A 8 1.43 -4.34 9.97
N ARG A 9 0.13 -4.63 10.21
CA ARG A 9 -0.95 -3.69 9.92
C ARG A 9 -0.87 -2.43 10.79
N ARG A 10 -0.55 -2.58 12.08
CA ARG A 10 -0.37 -1.43 12.98
C ARG A 10 0.84 -0.58 12.57
N GLU A 11 1.94 -1.22 12.23
CA GLU A 11 3.14 -0.53 11.71
C GLU A 11 2.86 0.24 10.42
N TYR A 12 2.10 -0.37 9.49
CA TYR A 12 1.68 0.30 8.26
C TYR A 12 0.82 1.55 8.54
N LEU A 13 -0.19 1.43 9.41
CA LEU A 13 -1.05 2.56 9.80
C LEU A 13 -0.25 3.67 10.48
N TYR A 14 0.71 3.29 11.33
CA TYR A 14 1.59 4.25 11.98
C TYR A 14 2.45 5.00 10.96
N ARG A 15 3.11 4.27 10.04
CA ARG A 15 3.90 4.88 8.95
C ARG A 15 3.06 5.82 8.08
N LYS A 16 1.84 5.42 7.72
CA LYS A 16 0.90 6.25 6.97
C LYS A 16 0.50 7.54 7.72
N SER A 17 0.43 7.48 9.05
CA SER A 17 0.13 8.67 9.86
C SER A 17 1.28 9.69 9.91
N LEU A 18 2.53 9.23 9.79
CA LEU A 18 3.71 10.10 9.77
C LEU A 18 3.89 10.79 8.42
N GLU A 19 3.44 10.13 7.35
CA GLU A 19 3.59 10.61 5.98
C GLU A 19 3.04 12.04 5.79
N GLY A 20 1.94 12.42 6.45
CA GLY A 20 1.41 13.78 6.37
C GLY A 20 2.38 14.85 6.87
N LYS A 21 3.12 14.56 7.96
CA LYS A 21 4.14 15.47 8.50
C LYS A 21 5.38 15.49 7.60
N GLU A 22 5.77 14.32 7.11
CA GLU A 22 6.92 14.16 6.21
C GLU A 22 6.68 14.86 4.87
N ARG A 23 5.47 14.83 4.33
CA ARG A 23 5.08 15.56 3.11
C ARG A 23 5.25 17.07 3.27
N LEU A 24 4.80 17.64 4.39
CA LEU A 24 4.98 19.06 4.68
C LEU A 24 6.47 19.44 4.75
N LEU A 25 7.26 18.60 5.40
CA LEU A 25 8.71 18.80 5.53
C LEU A 25 9.41 18.69 4.16
N TYR A 26 9.00 17.71 3.35
CA TYR A 26 9.48 17.54 1.98
C TYR A 26 9.16 18.75 1.10
N GLU A 27 7.96 19.32 1.18
CA GLU A 27 7.61 20.53 0.44
C GLU A 27 8.49 21.73 0.85
N LYS A 28 8.79 21.88 2.15
CA LYS A 28 9.73 22.90 2.63
C LYS A 28 11.13 22.69 2.07
N LYS A 29 11.67 21.46 2.12
CA LYS A 29 12.98 21.11 1.55
C LYS A 29 13.03 21.36 0.05
N ARG A 30 11.98 21.00 -0.68
CA ARG A 30 11.87 21.23 -2.13
C ARG A 30 11.97 22.71 -2.48
N LYS A 31 11.26 23.58 -1.73
CA LYS A 31 11.33 25.05 -1.92
C LYS A 31 12.74 25.59 -1.68
N ILE A 32 13.45 25.11 -0.67
CA ILE A 32 14.84 25.51 -0.39
C ILE A 32 15.76 25.04 -1.52
N LYS A 33 15.64 23.79 -1.97
CA LYS A 33 16.42 23.24 -3.08
C LYS A 33 16.20 24.02 -4.38
N GLU A 34 14.97 24.45 -4.64
CA GLU A 34 14.62 25.28 -5.80
C GLU A 34 15.19 26.71 -5.69
N ALA A 35 15.14 27.32 -4.51
CA ALA A 35 15.75 28.63 -4.28
C ALA A 35 17.27 28.59 -4.47
N LEU A 36 17.94 27.54 -3.98
CA LEU A 36 19.37 27.31 -4.14
C LEU A 36 19.76 27.09 -5.61
N SER A 37 18.97 26.32 -6.37
CA SER A 37 19.29 26.04 -7.79
C SER A 37 19.07 27.24 -8.71
N LYS A 38 18.06 28.08 -8.42
CA LYS A 38 17.73 29.28 -9.20
C LYS A 38 18.48 30.54 -8.73
N PHE A 39 19.31 30.44 -7.69
CA PHE A 39 19.97 31.57 -7.02
C PHE A 39 18.98 32.66 -6.58
N LEU A 40 17.78 32.26 -6.17
CA LEU A 40 16.72 33.15 -5.67
C LEU A 40 16.84 33.34 -4.16
N THR A 41 16.26 34.43 -3.65
CA THR A 41 16.17 34.65 -2.20
C THR A 41 15.24 33.61 -1.55
N ILE A 42 15.66 33.08 -0.41
CA ILE A 42 14.89 32.10 0.37
C ILE A 42 13.60 32.77 0.89
N PRO A 43 12.44 32.09 0.83
CA PRO A 43 11.18 32.61 1.38
C PRO A 43 11.31 32.98 2.85
N THR A 44 10.73 34.12 3.25
CA THR A 44 10.85 34.69 4.60
C THR A 44 10.38 33.73 5.69
N GLU A 45 9.35 32.92 5.41
CA GLU A 45 8.80 31.93 6.33
C GLU A 45 9.77 30.79 6.67
N LEU A 46 10.67 30.45 5.74
CA LEU A 46 11.61 29.34 5.88
C LEU A 46 13.00 29.79 6.36
N ARG A 47 13.23 31.11 6.46
CA ARG A 47 14.55 31.68 6.75
C ARG A 47 15.09 31.29 8.13
N ASN A 48 14.21 31.08 9.11
CA ASN A 48 14.59 30.63 10.45
C ASN A 48 14.92 29.13 10.51
N GLU A 49 14.23 28.31 9.70
CA GLU A 49 14.39 26.85 9.64
C GLU A 49 15.42 26.42 8.56
N GLU A 50 15.95 27.36 7.76
CA GLU A 50 16.78 27.05 6.60
C GLU A 50 18.09 26.36 6.98
N ALA A 51 18.78 26.83 8.01
CA ALA A 51 20.06 26.25 8.43
C ALA A 51 19.90 24.76 8.81
N GLU A 52 18.83 24.42 9.52
CA GLU A 52 18.53 23.04 9.92
C GLU A 52 18.08 22.19 8.73
N LEU A 53 17.19 22.72 7.88
CA LEU A 53 16.70 22.01 6.70
C LEU A 53 17.82 21.77 5.68
N ARG A 54 18.77 22.69 5.56
CA ARG A 54 19.94 22.56 4.70
C ARG A 54 20.87 21.46 5.17
N HIS A 55 21.19 21.43 6.46
CA HIS A 55 21.96 20.33 7.03
C HIS A 55 21.26 18.97 6.82
N GLN A 56 19.92 18.93 6.92
CA GLN A 56 19.18 17.70 6.63
C GLN A 56 19.22 17.31 5.16
N ILE A 57 19.15 18.28 4.23
CA ILE A 57 19.26 18.03 2.78
C ILE A 57 20.65 17.47 2.44
N ASP A 58 21.71 17.99 3.05
CA ASP A 58 23.08 17.53 2.80
C ASP A 58 23.32 16.09 3.27
N LEU A 59 22.53 15.61 4.24
CA LEU A 59 22.57 14.23 4.75
C LEU A 59 21.65 13.26 3.99
N GLU A 60 20.82 13.74 3.07
CA GLU A 60 19.86 12.89 2.34
C GLU A 60 20.52 12.16 1.16
N ASP A 61 20.36 10.84 1.11
CA ASP A 61 20.75 10.02 -0.04
C ASP A 61 19.84 10.27 -1.25
N GLU A 62 20.34 9.99 -2.47
CA GLU A 62 19.58 10.19 -3.73
C GLU A 62 18.22 9.46 -3.75
N ASN A 63 18.10 8.33 -3.05
CA ASN A 63 16.86 7.56 -2.93
C ASN A 63 15.79 8.24 -2.08
N ILE A 64 16.19 9.10 -1.13
CA ILE A 64 15.28 9.87 -0.26
C ILE A 64 14.90 11.20 -0.92
N ALA A 65 15.77 11.72 -1.79
CA ALA A 65 15.56 12.98 -2.50
C ALA A 65 14.32 12.97 -3.42
N VAL A 66 13.89 11.80 -3.90
CA VAL A 66 12.63 11.63 -4.62
C VAL A 66 11.60 11.10 -3.63
N SER A 67 10.61 11.93 -3.28
CA SER A 67 9.47 11.46 -2.50
C SER A 67 8.80 10.29 -3.23
N MET A 68 9.03 9.07 -2.75
CA MET A 68 8.29 7.91 -3.24
C MET A 68 6.81 8.19 -3.01
N ILE A 69 6.08 8.38 -4.10
CA ILE A 69 4.65 8.64 -4.07
C ILE A 69 4.01 7.40 -3.43
N HIS A 70 3.41 7.57 -2.25
CA HIS A 70 2.75 6.51 -1.46
C HIS A 70 1.49 5.93 -2.13
N ILE A 71 1.31 6.12 -3.43
CA ILE A 71 0.20 5.52 -4.15
C ILE A 71 0.56 4.02 -4.28
N ASP A 72 -0.26 3.18 -3.63
CA ASP A 72 -0.31 1.71 -3.78
C ASP A 72 0.87 0.89 -3.23
N VAL A 73 1.37 1.24 -2.04
CA VAL A 73 2.42 0.45 -1.36
C VAL A 73 2.00 -0.97 -0.97
N GLU A 74 0.70 -1.25 -0.86
CA GLU A 74 0.19 -2.60 -0.57
C GLU A 74 0.55 -3.60 -1.68
N TYR A 75 0.70 -3.11 -2.90
CA TYR A 75 1.06 -3.88 -4.09
C TYR A 75 2.49 -3.63 -4.56
N ALA A 76 3.34 -3.00 -3.74
CA ALA A 76 4.72 -2.69 -4.12
C ALA A 76 5.52 -3.92 -4.59
N ASN A 77 5.19 -5.10 -4.06
CA ASN A 77 5.85 -6.36 -4.40
C ASN A 77 5.04 -7.22 -5.39
N ALA A 78 4.08 -6.64 -6.12
CA ALA A 78 3.19 -7.38 -7.00
C ALA A 78 3.91 -8.14 -8.14
N MET A 79 5.13 -7.74 -8.51
CA MET A 79 5.94 -8.42 -9.53
C MET A 79 6.73 -9.62 -9.00
N GLU A 80 6.83 -9.82 -7.68
CA GLU A 80 7.66 -10.88 -7.10
C GLU A 80 6.99 -12.26 -7.19
N ARG A 81 5.66 -12.30 -7.11
CA ARG A 81 4.87 -13.55 -7.10
C ARG A 81 3.57 -13.40 -7.84
N ASP A 82 3.20 -14.45 -8.56
CA ASP A 82 1.91 -14.53 -9.21
C ASP A 82 0.77 -14.55 -8.17
N PRO A 83 -0.29 -13.75 -8.36
CA PRO A 83 -1.41 -13.71 -7.43
C PRO A 83 -2.22 -15.00 -7.50
N ASN A 84 -2.59 -15.54 -6.34
CA ASN A 84 -3.39 -16.76 -6.23
C ASN A 84 -4.80 -16.44 -5.73
N ILE A 85 -5.73 -16.17 -6.64
CA ILE A 85 -7.03 -15.59 -6.27
C ILE A 85 -8.04 -16.67 -5.92
N LEU A 86 -8.65 -16.61 -4.73
CA LEU A 86 -9.77 -17.47 -4.35
C LEU A 86 -11.11 -16.76 -4.59
N ILE A 87 -11.94 -17.35 -5.46
CA ILE A 87 -13.29 -16.86 -5.77
C ILE A 87 -14.33 -17.73 -5.07
N THR A 88 -15.16 -17.10 -4.25
CA THR A 88 -16.29 -17.71 -3.54
C THR A 88 -17.59 -16.98 -3.87
N THR A 89 -18.71 -17.69 -3.71
CA THR A 89 -20.06 -17.10 -3.77
C THR A 89 -20.56 -16.71 -2.36
N SER A 90 -21.77 -16.15 -2.30
CA SER A 90 -22.56 -16.02 -1.07
C SER A 90 -22.97 -17.40 -0.49
N ARG A 91 -23.58 -17.40 0.70
CA ARG A 91 -23.97 -18.61 1.45
C ARG A 91 -24.96 -19.49 0.68
N ASN A 92 -26.02 -18.89 0.12
CA ASN A 92 -27.01 -19.54 -0.73
C ASN A 92 -27.06 -18.83 -2.09
N PRO A 93 -26.19 -19.21 -3.04
CA PRO A 93 -26.14 -18.56 -4.34
C PRO A 93 -27.29 -19.01 -5.24
N SER A 94 -27.72 -18.12 -6.13
CA SER A 94 -28.61 -18.48 -7.22
C SER A 94 -27.87 -19.25 -8.32
N ALA A 95 -28.59 -20.03 -9.14
CA ALA A 95 -28.02 -20.76 -10.26
C ALA A 95 -27.29 -19.83 -11.27
N PRO A 96 -27.84 -18.66 -11.64
CA PRO A 96 -27.14 -17.71 -12.51
C PRO A 96 -25.83 -17.17 -11.92
N LEU A 97 -25.80 -16.92 -10.60
CA LEU A 97 -24.58 -16.46 -9.92
C LEU A 97 -23.49 -17.54 -9.91
N THR A 98 -23.90 -18.79 -9.69
CA THR A 98 -22.98 -19.93 -9.72
C THR A 98 -22.38 -20.11 -11.12
N GLN A 99 -23.19 -19.94 -12.17
CA GLN A 99 -22.73 -19.96 -13.56
C GLN A 99 -21.83 -18.77 -13.88
N PHE A 100 -22.16 -17.57 -13.40
CA PHE A 100 -21.34 -16.36 -13.60
C PHE A 100 -19.92 -16.55 -13.03
N VAL A 101 -19.82 -17.04 -11.80
CA VAL A 101 -18.51 -17.29 -11.18
C VAL A 101 -17.72 -18.37 -11.93
N LYS A 102 -18.40 -19.46 -12.34
CA LYS A 102 -17.75 -20.60 -13.01
C LYS A 102 -17.29 -20.28 -14.44
N VAL A 103 -18.13 -19.58 -15.21
CA VAL A 103 -17.96 -19.41 -16.66
C VAL A 103 -17.33 -18.06 -17.02
N LYS A 104 -17.48 -17.02 -16.19
CA LYS A 104 -16.94 -15.70 -16.51
C LYS A 104 -15.74 -15.36 -15.65
N LEU A 105 -15.90 -15.29 -14.33
CA LEU A 105 -14.82 -14.81 -13.46
C LEU A 105 -13.58 -15.71 -13.46
N LYS A 106 -13.77 -17.03 -13.47
CA LYS A 106 -12.64 -17.97 -13.57
C LYS A 106 -11.87 -17.86 -14.89
N PHE A 107 -12.53 -17.48 -15.98
CA PHE A 107 -11.86 -17.31 -17.27
C PHE A 107 -11.13 -15.96 -17.38
N ILE A 108 -11.60 -14.94 -16.66
CA ILE A 108 -10.94 -13.62 -16.62
C ILE A 108 -9.61 -13.70 -15.87
N PHE A 109 -9.54 -14.48 -14.80
CA PHE A 109 -8.36 -14.60 -13.95
C PHE A 109 -7.72 -16.00 -14.10
N PRO A 110 -6.57 -16.12 -14.78
CA PRO A 110 -5.98 -17.43 -15.11
C PRO A 110 -5.57 -18.24 -13.88
N ASN A 111 -5.08 -17.58 -12.83
CA ASN A 111 -4.64 -18.21 -11.57
C ASN A 111 -5.75 -18.32 -10.52
N ALA A 112 -7.01 -18.05 -10.89
CA ALA A 112 -8.10 -18.08 -9.92
C ALA A 112 -8.63 -19.50 -9.65
N GLN A 113 -8.85 -19.78 -8.37
CA GLN A 113 -9.49 -21.00 -7.90
C GLN A 113 -10.90 -20.71 -7.37
N ARG A 114 -11.85 -21.58 -7.69
CA ARG A 114 -13.24 -21.46 -7.23
C ARG A 114 -13.49 -22.41 -6.07
N MET A 115 -14.14 -21.93 -5.02
CA MET A 115 -14.62 -22.77 -3.93
C MET A 115 -16.12 -22.59 -3.69
N ASN A 116 -16.80 -23.68 -3.30
CA ASN A 116 -18.19 -23.64 -2.86
C ASN A 116 -18.24 -23.09 -1.43
N ARG A 117 -19.07 -22.08 -1.18
CA ARG A 117 -19.17 -21.45 0.14
C ARG A 117 -19.83 -22.34 1.20
N GLY A 118 -20.95 -22.97 0.84
CA GLY A 118 -21.73 -23.81 1.75
C GLY A 118 -22.11 -23.09 3.06
N GLY A 119 -22.09 -23.81 4.18
CA GLY A 119 -22.38 -23.28 5.53
C GLY A 119 -21.21 -22.55 6.21
N GLN A 120 -20.11 -22.27 5.51
CA GLN A 120 -18.91 -21.71 6.13
C GLN A 120 -19.10 -20.25 6.58
N VAL A 121 -18.66 -19.97 7.81
CA VAL A 121 -18.59 -18.62 8.39
C VAL A 121 -17.46 -17.84 7.71
N SER A 122 -17.66 -16.54 7.47
CA SER A 122 -16.70 -15.69 6.75
C SER A 122 -15.33 -15.66 7.39
N GLU A 123 -15.29 -15.60 8.72
CA GLU A 123 -14.05 -15.57 9.47
C GLU A 123 -13.24 -16.86 9.31
N TRP A 124 -13.92 -18.02 9.33
CA TRP A 124 -13.30 -19.31 9.08
C TRP A 124 -12.76 -19.44 7.65
N LEU A 125 -13.51 -18.94 6.67
CA LEU A 125 -13.05 -18.92 5.28
C LEU A 125 -11.74 -18.14 5.16
N PHE A 126 -11.71 -16.94 5.72
CA PHE A 126 -10.55 -16.06 5.64
C PHE A 126 -9.35 -16.66 6.39
N PHE A 127 -9.56 -17.17 7.60
CA PHE A 127 -8.48 -17.68 8.43
C PHE A 127 -7.87 -18.96 7.86
N VAL A 128 -8.68 -19.93 7.45
CA VAL A 128 -8.18 -21.24 7.02
C VAL A 128 -7.76 -21.26 5.57
N HIS A 129 -8.52 -20.62 4.69
CA HIS A 129 -8.25 -20.71 3.26
C HIS A 129 -7.35 -19.58 2.77
N CYS A 130 -7.56 -18.32 3.18
CA CYS A 130 -6.72 -17.22 2.71
C CYS A 130 -5.41 -17.10 3.50
N LEU A 131 -5.48 -17.05 4.84
CA LEU A 131 -4.31 -16.78 5.68
C LEU A 131 -3.31 -17.94 5.80
N ILE A 132 -3.79 -19.19 5.84
CA ILE A 132 -2.91 -20.36 6.02
C ILE A 132 -2.38 -20.87 4.69
N ARG A 133 -3.21 -20.89 3.65
CA ARG A 133 -2.80 -21.39 2.32
C ARG A 133 -2.23 -20.30 1.40
N ASN A 134 -2.18 -19.04 1.84
CA ASN A 134 -1.74 -17.88 1.06
C ASN A 134 -2.37 -17.87 -0.34
N PHE A 135 -3.71 -17.90 -0.36
CA PHE A 135 -4.46 -17.35 -1.49
C PHE A 135 -4.45 -15.83 -1.36
#